data_AF-A0A2J6WXF4-F1
#
_entry.id   AF-A0A2J6WXF4-F1
#
_cell.length_a   1.000
_cell.length_b   1.000
_cell.length_c   1.000
_cell.angle_alpha   90.00
_cell.angle_beta   90.00
_cell.angle_gamma   90.00
#
_symmetry.space_group_name_H-M   'P 1'
#
loop_
_entity.id
_entity.type
_entity.pdbx_description
1 polymer ?
#
loop_
_entity_poly.entity_id
_entity_poly.type
_entity_poly.pdbx_seq_one_letter_code
_entity_poly.pdbx_strand_id
1 'polypeptide(L)'
;MTPIIQLGIGGVGRALARQIVAVAPAIRRRYGIDLRYIAIADSRGIIAGDPTVREEQVHQILAVKEAGYGLDRMTNAITDRHWIELLPATIAIVVDVTATSEHTAPLAAAVSAGHRVVLANKRPLCDEYDLFTALTERGATRYEATVGAGLPVIGVLQGLLDTGDDVLRIEAALSGTLGFLMSALEEGSSFAEAVRKAHALGYTEPDPRDDLSGADVARKALILARTCGIPVPADAVSAESLFPPQLATVSVAEFLQRLPEAEESVME
;
A
#
# COMPACT_ATOMS: atom_id res chain seq x y z
N MET A 1 1.43 4.78 26.70
CA MET A 1 2.27 4.52 25.52
C MET A 1 1.48 3.67 24.56
N THR A 2 1.45 4.03 23.28
CA THR A 2 0.76 3.30 22.21
C THR A 2 1.84 2.69 21.31
N PRO A 3 2.08 1.37 21.41
CA PRO A 3 3.16 0.71 20.70
C PRO A 3 2.86 0.57 19.20
N ILE A 4 3.86 0.81 18.37
CA ILE A 4 3.79 0.71 16.91
C ILE A 4 4.81 -0.32 16.44
N ILE A 5 4.36 -1.25 15.60
CA ILE A 5 5.20 -2.10 14.77
C ILE A 5 4.98 -1.68 13.33
N GLN A 6 6.03 -1.27 12.61
CA GLN A 6 5.91 -0.93 11.19
C GLN A 6 6.62 -1.97 10.31
N LEU A 7 5.88 -2.49 9.35
CA LEU A 7 6.34 -3.42 8.33
C LEU A 7 6.51 -2.63 7.03
N GLY A 8 7.73 -2.63 6.51
CA GLY A 8 8.09 -1.89 5.31
C GLY A 8 8.68 -0.52 5.62
N ILE A 9 9.83 -0.27 5.01
CA ILE A 9 10.59 0.98 5.11
C ILE A 9 11.11 1.39 3.72
N GLY A 10 10.27 1.16 2.70
CA GLY A 10 10.40 1.69 1.34
C GLY A 10 10.06 3.18 1.28
N GLY A 11 9.71 3.70 0.09
CA GLY A 11 9.37 5.11 -0.08
C GLY A 11 8.29 5.61 0.89
N VAL A 12 7.13 4.93 0.90
CA VAL A 12 6.01 5.22 1.82
C VAL A 12 6.41 5.02 3.28
N GLY A 13 7.05 3.90 3.61
CA GLY A 13 7.44 3.60 4.99
C GLY A 13 8.44 4.59 5.59
N ARG A 14 9.42 5.06 4.80
CA ARG A 14 10.36 6.11 5.25
C ARG A 14 9.64 7.44 5.48
N ALA A 15 8.76 7.83 4.56
CA ALA A 15 7.97 9.05 4.71
C ALA A 15 7.11 8.99 5.98
N LEU A 16 6.43 7.88 6.21
CA LEU A 16 5.62 7.65 7.40
C LEU A 16 6.45 7.69 8.69
N ALA A 17 7.62 7.04 8.73
CA ALA A 17 8.48 7.03 9.91
C ALA A 17 8.95 8.44 10.28
N ARG A 18 9.35 9.26 9.29
CA ARG A 18 9.69 10.68 9.52
C ARG A 18 8.49 11.47 10.05
N GLN A 19 7.30 11.25 9.46
CA GLN A 19 6.09 11.92 9.91
C GLN A 19 5.73 11.54 11.35
N ILE A 20 5.74 10.25 11.71
CA ILE A 20 5.43 9.78 13.07
C ILE A 20 6.36 10.43 14.09
N VAL A 21 7.68 10.44 13.84
CA VAL A 21 8.64 11.12 14.73
C VAL A 21 8.31 12.60 14.88
N ALA A 22 8.04 13.30 13.78
CA ALA A 22 7.75 14.73 13.79
C ALA A 22 6.42 15.08 14.50
N VAL A 23 5.37 14.27 14.33
CA VAL A 23 4.02 14.58 14.84
C VAL A 23 3.73 14.01 16.22
N ALA A 24 4.47 12.98 16.68
CA ALA A 24 4.20 12.32 17.96
C ALA A 24 4.13 13.29 19.16
N PRO A 25 5.00 14.31 19.31
CA PRO A 25 4.89 15.28 20.41
C PRO A 25 3.58 16.08 20.36
N ALA A 26 3.13 16.46 19.17
CA ALA A 26 1.89 17.21 18.99
C ALA A 26 0.66 16.34 19.26
N ILE A 27 0.66 15.09 18.79
CA ILE A 27 -0.41 14.11 19.06
C ILE A 27 -0.50 13.84 20.57
N ARG A 28 0.63 13.65 21.25
CA ARG A 28 0.66 13.46 22.70
C ARG A 28 0.08 14.65 23.46
N ARG A 29 0.46 15.88 23.09
CA ARG A 29 -0.05 17.10 23.74
C ARG A 29 -1.55 17.29 23.50
N ARG A 30 -2.03 17.03 22.29
CA ARG A 30 -3.41 17.30 21.88
C ARG A 30 -4.39 16.22 22.34
N TYR A 31 -4.00 14.94 22.24
CA TYR A 31 -4.89 13.80 22.43
C TYR A 31 -4.48 12.88 23.59
N GLY A 32 -3.35 13.13 24.26
CA GLY A 32 -2.83 12.25 25.30
C GLY A 32 -2.26 10.92 24.77
N ILE A 33 -2.13 10.77 23.45
CA ILE A 33 -1.65 9.55 22.80
C ILE A 33 -0.14 9.62 22.61
N ASP A 34 0.61 8.78 23.33
CA ASP A 34 2.08 8.69 23.24
C ASP A 34 2.48 7.57 22.27
N LEU A 35 2.53 7.88 20.98
CA LEU A 35 2.93 6.96 19.91
C LEU A 35 4.42 6.60 20.03
N ARG A 36 4.74 5.31 20.09
CA ARG A 36 6.12 4.81 20.21
C ARG A 36 6.36 3.60 19.32
N TYR A 37 7.40 3.64 18.51
CA TYR A 37 7.88 2.43 17.84
C TYR A 37 8.45 1.45 18.86
N ILE A 38 8.04 0.19 18.76
CA ILE A 38 8.67 -0.94 19.46
C ILE A 38 9.43 -1.82 18.47
N ALA A 39 9.04 -1.84 17.20
CA ALA A 39 9.77 -2.49 16.13
C ALA A 39 9.55 -1.82 14.77
N ILE A 40 10.55 -1.85 13.90
CA ILE A 40 10.47 -1.49 12.49
C ILE A 40 11.15 -2.60 11.67
N ALA A 41 10.48 -3.08 10.63
CA ALA A 41 10.91 -4.21 9.83
C ALA A 41 11.01 -3.87 8.34
N ASP A 42 11.94 -4.51 7.65
CA ASP A 42 11.98 -4.61 6.19
C ASP A 42 12.07 -6.09 5.78
N SER A 43 12.20 -6.36 4.48
CA SER A 43 12.27 -7.75 4.00
C SER A 43 13.52 -8.53 4.43
N ARG A 44 14.49 -7.88 5.09
CA ARG A 44 15.77 -8.50 5.48
C ARG A 44 15.99 -8.54 6.99
N GLY A 45 15.25 -7.78 7.78
CA GLY A 45 15.37 -7.84 9.24
C GLY A 45 14.47 -6.87 9.97
N ILE A 46 14.54 -6.96 11.30
CA ILE A 46 13.74 -6.16 12.23
C ILE A 46 14.67 -5.44 13.20
N ILE A 47 14.42 -4.16 13.43
CA ILE A 47 15.01 -3.41 14.54
C ILE A 47 13.96 -3.25 15.62
N ALA A 48 14.17 -3.94 16.74
CA ALA A 48 13.34 -3.84 17.94
C ALA A 48 14.03 -2.99 19.01
N GLY A 49 13.24 -2.31 19.83
CA GLY A 49 13.73 -1.54 20.98
C GLY A 49 13.49 -2.23 22.30
N ASP A 50 14.20 -1.78 23.34
CA ASP A 50 14.02 -2.20 24.73
C ASP A 50 13.86 -0.95 25.62
N PRO A 51 12.62 -0.55 26.00
CA PRO A 51 11.32 -1.09 25.56
C PRO A 51 10.83 -0.49 24.22
N THR A 52 11.47 0.56 23.70
CA THR A 52 11.04 1.28 22.49
C THR A 52 12.22 1.59 21.59
N VAL A 53 12.00 1.66 20.27
CA VAL A 53 12.99 2.16 19.30
C VAL A 53 13.15 3.65 19.55
N ARG A 54 14.36 4.06 19.94
CA ARG A 54 14.68 5.47 20.20
C ARG A 54 14.63 6.28 18.90
N GLU A 55 14.35 7.57 19.01
CA GLU A 55 14.32 8.46 17.84
C GLU A 55 15.62 8.41 17.03
N GLU A 56 16.78 8.38 17.70
CA GLU A 56 18.07 8.24 17.02
C GLU A 56 18.21 6.92 16.26
N GLN A 57 17.63 5.82 16.76
CA GLN A 57 17.61 4.55 16.03
C GLN A 57 16.70 4.64 14.81
N VAL A 58 15.57 5.39 14.88
CA VAL A 58 14.73 5.65 13.70
C VAL A 58 15.51 6.43 12.64
N HIS A 59 16.27 7.45 13.03
CA HIS A 59 17.12 8.20 12.10
C HIS A 59 18.22 7.32 11.48
N GLN A 60 18.82 6.41 12.25
CA GLN A 60 19.79 5.43 11.74
C GLN A 60 19.15 4.45 10.73
N ILE A 61 17.94 3.96 11.03
CA ILE A 61 17.15 3.13 10.10
C ILE A 61 16.93 3.87 8.78
N LEU A 62 16.49 5.13 8.85
CA LEU A 62 16.25 5.96 7.66
C LEU A 62 17.52 6.12 6.83
N ALA A 63 18.66 6.43 7.47
CA ALA A 63 19.95 6.59 6.79
C ALA A 63 20.42 5.30 6.09
N VAL A 64 20.29 4.15 6.74
CA VAL A 64 20.63 2.84 6.13
C VAL A 64 19.80 2.57 4.88
N LYS A 65 18.49 2.87 4.93
CA LYS A 65 17.59 2.67 3.80
C LYS A 65 17.79 3.68 2.67
N GLU A 66 18.15 4.92 2.99
CA GLU A 66 18.52 5.94 2.00
C GLU A 66 19.81 5.59 1.26
N ALA A 67 20.75 4.94 1.95
CA ALA A 67 21.96 4.39 1.36
C ALA A 67 21.72 3.09 0.54
N GLY A 68 20.47 2.63 0.40
CA GLY A 68 20.09 1.48 -0.40
C GLY A 68 20.27 0.12 0.27
N TYR A 69 20.59 0.08 1.58
CA TYR A 69 20.80 -1.16 2.31
C TYR A 69 19.52 -1.69 2.98
N GLY A 70 19.56 -2.95 3.40
CA GLY A 70 18.52 -3.55 4.25
C GLY A 70 18.84 -3.39 5.74
N LEU A 71 17.85 -3.66 6.60
CA LEU A 71 18.04 -3.56 8.04
C LEU A 71 19.02 -4.60 8.60
N ASP A 72 19.25 -5.71 7.88
CA ASP A 72 20.28 -6.72 8.16
C ASP A 72 21.71 -6.14 8.32
N ARG A 73 21.95 -4.93 7.83
CA ARG A 73 23.24 -4.22 7.97
C ARG A 73 23.43 -3.49 9.29
N MET A 74 22.40 -3.39 10.11
CA MET A 74 22.49 -2.78 11.43
C MET A 74 22.91 -3.81 12.48
N THR A 75 23.76 -3.41 13.43
CA THR A 75 24.36 -4.30 14.44
C THR A 75 23.34 -5.04 15.31
N ASN A 76 22.14 -4.49 15.49
CA ASN A 76 21.08 -5.02 16.33
C ASN A 76 19.87 -5.52 15.52
N ALA A 77 20.09 -5.88 14.25
CA ALA A 77 19.06 -6.47 13.41
C ALA A 77 18.71 -7.89 13.87
N ILE A 78 17.42 -8.13 14.07
CA ILE A 78 16.85 -9.45 14.29
C ILE A 78 16.48 -10.01 12.92
N THR A 79 17.03 -11.17 12.56
CA THR A 79 16.84 -11.80 11.24
C THR A 79 16.24 -13.21 11.32
N ASP A 80 16.06 -13.73 12.53
CA ASP A 80 15.65 -15.10 12.84
C ASP A 80 14.28 -15.18 13.53
N ARG A 81 13.56 -14.04 13.64
CA ARG A 81 12.24 -13.96 14.26
C ARG A 81 11.23 -13.25 13.37
N HIS A 82 9.98 -13.62 13.50
CA HIS A 82 8.86 -12.94 12.84
C HIS A 82 8.35 -11.78 13.71
N TRP A 83 7.90 -10.68 13.07
CA TRP A 83 7.44 -9.47 13.78
C TRP A 83 6.28 -9.74 14.75
N ILE A 84 5.46 -10.75 14.46
CA ILE A 84 4.31 -11.12 15.29
C ILE A 84 4.74 -11.55 16.70
N GLU A 85 5.94 -12.09 16.84
CA GLU A 85 6.49 -12.51 18.13
C GLU A 85 7.00 -11.32 18.98
N LEU A 86 6.98 -10.11 18.41
CA LEU A 86 7.30 -8.86 19.10
C LEU A 86 6.04 -8.11 19.56
N LEU A 87 4.85 -8.66 19.32
CA LEU A 87 3.61 -8.09 19.82
C LEU A 87 3.63 -8.05 21.36
N PRO A 88 3.34 -6.89 21.98
CA PRO A 88 3.31 -6.77 23.43
C PRO A 88 2.01 -7.35 24.00
N ALA A 89 1.95 -7.52 25.32
CA ALA A 89 0.71 -7.91 26.02
C ALA A 89 -0.38 -6.81 25.97
N THR A 90 -0.03 -5.59 25.59
CA THR A 90 -0.96 -4.46 25.43
C THR A 90 -1.36 -4.28 23.97
N ILE A 91 -2.45 -3.53 23.72
CA ILE A 91 -2.88 -3.21 22.35
C ILE A 91 -1.77 -2.43 21.63
N ALA A 92 -1.44 -2.88 20.42
CA ALA A 92 -0.45 -2.28 19.55
C ALA A 92 -1.08 -1.90 18.22
N ILE A 93 -0.43 -1.00 17.49
CA ILE A 93 -0.77 -0.65 16.11
C ILE A 93 0.28 -1.28 15.20
N VAL A 94 -0.15 -2.25 14.39
CA VAL A 94 0.68 -2.84 13.33
C VAL A 94 0.41 -2.09 12.04
N VAL A 95 1.44 -1.51 11.46
CA VAL A 95 1.36 -0.73 10.23
C VAL A 95 2.01 -1.52 9.11
N ASP A 96 1.24 -1.91 8.10
CA ASP A 96 1.75 -2.59 6.91
C ASP A 96 1.74 -1.66 5.69
N VAL A 97 2.94 -1.21 5.33
CA VAL A 97 3.23 -0.38 4.16
C VAL A 97 4.13 -1.14 3.17
N THR A 98 4.04 -2.48 3.18
CA THR A 98 4.69 -3.36 2.21
C THR A 98 3.81 -3.58 0.97
N ALA A 99 4.26 -4.44 0.06
CA ALA A 99 3.52 -4.88 -1.12
C ALA A 99 3.40 -6.42 -1.21
N THR A 100 3.65 -7.13 -0.11
CA THR A 100 3.63 -8.61 -0.03
C THR A 100 2.31 -9.13 0.53
N SER A 101 1.90 -10.35 0.14
CA SER A 101 0.77 -11.06 0.75
C SER A 101 1.17 -11.90 1.98
N GLU A 102 2.46 -12.04 2.27
CA GLU A 102 2.96 -12.87 3.38
C GLU A 102 2.45 -12.40 4.76
N HIS A 103 2.05 -11.14 4.88
CA HIS A 103 1.54 -10.58 6.13
C HIS A 103 0.03 -10.80 6.34
N THR A 104 -0.75 -11.25 5.35
CA THR A 104 -2.22 -11.34 5.46
C THR A 104 -2.67 -12.14 6.69
N ALA A 105 -2.23 -13.40 6.80
CA ALA A 105 -2.62 -14.26 7.93
C ALA A 105 -2.08 -13.78 9.29
N PRO A 106 -0.79 -13.37 9.43
CA PRO A 106 -0.29 -12.74 10.65
C PRO A 106 -1.03 -11.47 11.08
N LEU A 107 -1.46 -10.62 10.13
CA LEU A 107 -2.26 -9.42 10.42
C LEU A 107 -3.65 -9.79 10.94
N ALA A 108 -4.31 -10.78 10.33
CA ALA A 108 -5.61 -11.29 10.82
C ALA A 108 -5.50 -11.88 12.23
N ALA A 109 -4.40 -12.58 12.52
CA ALA A 109 -4.10 -13.08 13.87
C ALA A 109 -3.90 -11.92 14.87
N ALA A 110 -3.18 -10.86 14.49
CA ALA A 110 -2.98 -9.68 15.33
C ALA A 110 -4.31 -8.95 15.63
N VAL A 111 -5.19 -8.80 14.64
CA VAL A 111 -6.54 -8.27 14.83
C VAL A 111 -7.35 -9.14 15.79
N SER A 112 -7.29 -10.46 15.63
CA SER A 112 -7.98 -11.41 16.51
C SER A 112 -7.49 -11.35 17.97
N ALA A 113 -6.21 -11.03 18.18
CA ALA A 113 -5.61 -10.80 19.49
C ALA A 113 -5.91 -9.40 20.07
N GLY A 114 -6.68 -8.56 19.38
CA GLY A 114 -7.10 -7.23 19.84
C GLY A 114 -6.17 -6.08 19.47
N HIS A 115 -5.10 -6.34 18.69
CA HIS A 115 -4.27 -5.29 18.12
C HIS A 115 -5.01 -4.55 16.99
N ARG A 116 -4.49 -3.38 16.62
CA ARG A 116 -5.01 -2.56 15.53
C ARG A 116 -4.09 -2.66 14.33
N VAL A 117 -4.66 -2.59 13.14
CA VAL A 117 -3.91 -2.66 11.88
C VAL A 117 -4.13 -1.39 11.07
N VAL A 118 -3.07 -0.89 10.44
CA VAL A 118 -3.12 0.19 9.46
C VAL A 118 -2.46 -0.28 8.17
N LEU A 119 -3.18 -0.24 7.05
CA LEU A 119 -2.71 -0.75 5.76
C LEU A 119 -2.54 0.39 4.75
N ALA A 120 -1.38 0.45 4.12
CA ALA A 120 -1.24 0.94 2.75
C ALA A 120 -1.06 -0.23 1.75
N ASN A 121 -0.76 -1.43 2.26
CA ASN A 121 -0.72 -2.65 1.49
C ASN A 121 -2.13 -3.10 1.07
N LYS A 122 -2.34 -3.26 -0.23
CA LYS A 122 -3.61 -3.74 -0.80
C LYS A 122 -3.76 -5.26 -0.75
N ARG A 123 -2.65 -6.01 -0.71
CA ARG A 123 -2.65 -7.47 -0.83
C ARG A 123 -3.57 -8.15 0.19
N PRO A 124 -3.53 -7.79 1.50
CA PRO A 124 -4.39 -8.43 2.49
C PRO A 124 -5.89 -8.20 2.26
N LEU A 125 -6.27 -7.11 1.59
CA LEU A 125 -7.67 -6.75 1.33
C LEU A 125 -8.20 -7.36 0.03
N CYS A 126 -7.30 -7.80 -0.85
CA CYS A 126 -7.61 -8.45 -2.13
C CYS A 126 -7.46 -9.98 -2.08
N ASP A 127 -7.10 -10.53 -0.93
CA ASP A 127 -6.95 -11.97 -0.71
C ASP A 127 -8.33 -12.68 -0.68
N GLU A 128 -8.40 -13.89 -0.15
CA GLU A 128 -9.67 -14.57 0.12
C GLU A 128 -10.65 -13.67 0.88
N TYR A 129 -11.94 -13.76 0.52
CA TYR A 129 -12.97 -12.87 1.09
C TYR A 129 -13.07 -13.02 2.61
N ASP A 130 -12.95 -14.25 3.13
CA ASP A 130 -12.96 -14.50 4.58
C ASP A 130 -11.82 -13.81 5.33
N LEU A 131 -10.64 -13.65 4.69
CA LEU A 131 -9.52 -12.92 5.28
C LEU A 131 -9.77 -11.42 5.28
N PHE A 132 -10.34 -10.87 4.20
CA PHE A 132 -10.79 -9.47 4.17
C PHE A 132 -11.76 -9.19 5.33
N THR A 133 -12.74 -10.07 5.51
CA THR A 133 -13.75 -10.01 6.56
C THR A 133 -13.11 -10.07 7.95
N ALA A 134 -12.23 -11.05 8.19
CA ALA A 134 -11.51 -11.19 9.45
C ALA A 134 -10.66 -9.97 9.82
N LEU A 135 -10.09 -9.27 8.81
CA LEU A 135 -9.34 -8.04 9.00
C LEU A 135 -10.24 -6.84 9.29
N THR A 136 -11.41 -6.73 8.66
CA THR A 136 -12.14 -5.44 8.57
C THR A 136 -13.39 -5.34 9.46
N GLU A 137 -14.16 -6.40 9.67
CA GLU A 137 -15.48 -6.35 10.32
C GLU A 137 -15.47 -5.76 11.75
N ARG A 138 -14.37 -5.96 12.48
CA ARG A 138 -14.25 -5.52 13.89
C ARG A 138 -13.94 -4.02 14.04
N GLY A 139 -13.82 -3.28 12.94
CA GLY A 139 -13.36 -1.88 12.93
C GLY A 139 -11.93 -1.71 13.47
N ALA A 140 -11.15 -2.79 13.53
CA ALA A 140 -9.79 -2.81 14.06
C ALA A 140 -8.72 -2.45 13.02
N THR A 141 -9.11 -2.40 11.74
CA THR A 141 -8.21 -2.14 10.60
C THR A 141 -8.60 -0.84 9.91
N ARG A 142 -7.62 0.02 9.65
CA ARG A 142 -7.75 1.22 8.80
C ARG A 142 -6.93 1.04 7.53
N TYR A 143 -7.48 1.41 6.38
CA TYR A 143 -6.85 1.15 5.09
C TYR A 143 -7.07 2.27 4.07
N GLU A 144 -7.22 3.51 4.53
CA GLU A 144 -7.43 4.70 3.71
C GLU A 144 -6.41 4.82 2.56
N ALA A 145 -5.13 4.57 2.86
CA ALA A 145 -4.04 4.72 1.89
C ALA A 145 -4.08 3.71 0.72
N THR A 146 -4.93 2.69 0.79
CA THR A 146 -5.03 1.67 -0.26
C THR A 146 -5.78 2.16 -1.50
N VAL A 147 -6.69 3.13 -1.35
CA VAL A 147 -7.49 3.70 -2.44
C VAL A 147 -7.52 5.23 -2.29
N GLY A 148 -7.06 5.96 -3.29
CA GLY A 148 -7.02 7.44 -3.23
C GLY A 148 -5.85 8.03 -2.45
N ALA A 149 -4.90 7.21 -1.98
CA ALA A 149 -3.70 7.62 -1.25
C ALA A 149 -3.99 8.47 0.01
N GLY A 150 -3.95 9.79 -0.09
CA GLY A 150 -4.26 10.69 1.02
C GLY A 150 -5.70 11.21 1.04
N LEU A 151 -6.49 10.90 -0.01
CA LEU A 151 -7.86 11.34 -0.12
C LEU A 151 -8.77 10.54 0.82
N PRO A 152 -9.79 11.17 1.43
CA PRO A 152 -10.73 10.48 2.32
C PRO A 152 -11.77 9.72 1.49
N VAL A 153 -11.42 8.52 1.01
CA VAL A 153 -12.29 7.66 0.19
C VAL A 153 -12.93 6.58 1.05
N ILE A 154 -12.11 5.75 1.71
CA ILE A 154 -12.55 4.61 2.52
C ILE A 154 -13.32 5.09 3.74
N GLY A 155 -12.78 6.07 4.48
CA GLY A 155 -13.44 6.58 5.69
C GLY A 155 -14.78 7.24 5.40
N VAL A 156 -14.91 7.94 4.27
CA VAL A 156 -16.18 8.53 3.83
C VAL A 156 -17.16 7.45 3.44
N LEU A 157 -16.73 6.47 2.63
CA LEU A 157 -17.56 5.34 2.23
C LEU A 157 -18.09 4.55 3.43
N GLN A 158 -17.22 4.20 4.38
CA GLN A 158 -17.61 3.55 5.63
C GLN A 158 -18.58 4.41 6.43
N GLY A 159 -18.35 5.72 6.53
CA GLY A 159 -19.24 6.63 7.24
C GLY A 159 -20.65 6.69 6.65
N LEU A 160 -20.79 6.66 5.31
CA LEU A 160 -22.09 6.58 4.65
C LEU A 160 -22.82 5.28 5.01
N LEU A 161 -22.13 4.14 4.90
CA LEU A 161 -22.67 2.82 5.22
C LEU A 161 -23.05 2.70 6.71
N ASP A 162 -22.22 3.22 7.62
CA ASP A 162 -22.48 3.26 9.06
C ASP A 162 -23.76 4.04 9.40
N THR A 163 -24.12 5.02 8.57
CA THR A 163 -25.38 5.79 8.71
C THR A 163 -26.59 5.13 8.06
N GLY A 164 -26.40 4.00 7.37
CA GLY A 164 -27.44 3.25 6.68
C GLY A 164 -27.74 3.74 5.26
N ASP A 165 -26.81 4.44 4.61
CA ASP A 165 -26.94 4.83 3.21
C ASP A 165 -26.60 3.66 2.27
N ASP A 166 -27.15 3.69 1.05
CA ASP A 166 -27.00 2.64 0.04
C ASP A 166 -26.16 3.13 -1.14
N VAL A 167 -25.00 2.50 -1.33
CA VAL A 167 -24.09 2.84 -2.44
C VAL A 167 -24.56 2.15 -3.73
N LEU A 168 -25.16 2.92 -4.63
CA LEU A 168 -25.70 2.41 -5.90
C LEU A 168 -24.63 2.20 -6.98
N ARG A 169 -23.64 3.10 -7.05
CA ARG A 169 -22.59 3.09 -8.08
C ARG A 169 -21.36 3.85 -7.63
N ILE A 170 -20.18 3.31 -7.94
CA ILE A 170 -18.90 4.02 -7.82
C ILE A 170 -18.26 4.07 -9.21
N GLU A 171 -17.89 5.29 -9.64
CA GLU A 171 -17.08 5.55 -10.82
C GLU A 171 -15.86 6.36 -10.39
N ALA A 172 -14.65 5.91 -10.74
CA ALA A 172 -13.45 6.55 -10.24
C ALA A 172 -12.24 6.36 -11.17
N ALA A 173 -11.42 7.41 -11.26
CA ALA A 173 -10.08 7.35 -11.83
C ALA A 173 -9.08 7.04 -10.70
N LEU A 174 -8.62 5.79 -10.64
CA LEU A 174 -7.91 5.25 -9.47
C LEU A 174 -6.39 5.10 -9.67
N SER A 175 -5.84 5.45 -10.83
CA SER A 175 -4.40 5.40 -11.11
C SER A 175 -3.86 6.77 -11.50
N GLY A 176 -2.84 7.24 -10.79
CA GLY A 176 -2.16 8.50 -11.10
C GLY A 176 -1.40 8.41 -12.42
N THR A 177 -0.75 7.27 -12.69
CA THR A 177 -0.03 7.02 -13.94
C THR A 177 -0.99 7.02 -15.13
N LEU A 178 -2.11 6.28 -15.04
CA LEU A 178 -3.10 6.29 -16.11
C LEU A 178 -3.75 7.68 -16.28
N GLY A 179 -4.03 8.38 -15.18
CA GLY A 179 -4.53 9.76 -15.24
C GLY A 179 -3.58 10.70 -15.97
N PHE A 180 -2.27 10.62 -15.70
CA PHE A 180 -1.25 11.38 -16.42
C PHE A 180 -1.23 11.05 -17.91
N LEU A 181 -1.33 9.76 -18.27
CA LEU A 181 -1.39 9.35 -19.67
C LEU A 181 -2.61 9.95 -20.36
N MET A 182 -3.80 9.76 -19.78
CA MET A 182 -5.05 10.27 -20.37
C MET A 182 -5.02 11.78 -20.56
N SER A 183 -4.49 12.55 -19.59
CA SER A 183 -4.31 13.99 -19.76
C SER A 183 -3.35 14.34 -20.90
N ALA A 184 -2.25 13.60 -21.07
CA ALA A 184 -1.32 13.83 -22.18
C ALA A 184 -1.96 13.51 -23.55
N LEU A 185 -2.83 12.50 -23.62
CA LEU A 185 -3.60 12.17 -24.83
C LEU A 185 -4.62 13.27 -25.14
N GLU A 186 -5.33 13.79 -24.14
CA GLU A 186 -6.25 14.94 -24.28
C GLU A 186 -5.53 16.20 -24.80
N GLU A 187 -4.27 16.39 -24.41
CA GLU A 187 -3.39 17.46 -24.91
C GLU A 187 -2.84 17.19 -26.33
N GLY A 188 -3.16 16.05 -26.94
CA GLY A 188 -2.81 15.70 -28.32
C GLY A 188 -1.52 14.90 -28.47
N SER A 189 -0.94 14.37 -27.39
CA SER A 189 0.20 13.43 -27.47
C SER A 189 -0.27 12.05 -27.94
N SER A 190 0.58 11.34 -28.67
CA SER A 190 0.34 9.91 -28.94
C SER A 190 0.42 9.08 -27.66
N PHE A 191 -0.24 7.92 -27.63
CA PHE A 191 -0.16 7.01 -26.47
C PHE A 191 1.29 6.56 -26.23
N ALA A 192 2.02 6.23 -27.29
CA ALA A 192 3.41 5.81 -27.19
C ALA A 192 4.33 6.92 -26.63
N GLU A 193 4.12 8.18 -26.99
CA GLU A 193 4.88 9.31 -26.43
C GLU A 193 4.52 9.55 -24.96
N ALA A 194 3.24 9.49 -24.60
CA ALA A 194 2.78 9.67 -23.23
C ALA A 194 3.41 8.62 -22.29
N VAL A 195 3.41 7.34 -22.69
CA VAL A 195 4.01 6.25 -21.90
C VAL A 195 5.52 6.46 -21.76
N ARG A 196 6.24 6.81 -22.84
CA ARG A 196 7.69 7.08 -22.76
C ARG A 196 8.01 8.26 -21.85
N LYS A 197 7.20 9.32 -21.91
CA LYS A 197 7.34 10.51 -21.05
C LYS A 197 7.09 10.15 -19.59
N ALA A 198 6.02 9.42 -19.29
CA ALA A 198 5.72 8.96 -17.94
C ALA A 198 6.85 8.09 -17.37
N HIS A 199 7.38 7.17 -18.18
CA HIS A 199 8.49 6.30 -17.79
C HIS A 199 9.78 7.10 -17.52
N ALA A 200 10.13 8.04 -18.40
CA ALA A 200 11.32 8.89 -18.24
C ALA A 200 11.25 9.80 -17.00
N LEU A 201 10.04 10.25 -16.63
CA LEU A 201 9.80 11.05 -15.42
C LEU A 201 9.70 10.20 -14.14
N GLY A 202 9.73 8.86 -14.26
CA GLY A 202 9.55 7.94 -13.14
C GLY A 202 8.13 7.91 -12.57
N TYR A 203 7.12 8.22 -13.40
CA TYR A 203 5.71 8.15 -13.04
C TYR A 203 5.12 6.74 -13.25
N THR A 204 5.81 5.88 -13.99
CA THR A 204 5.47 4.46 -14.08
C THR A 204 6.29 3.66 -13.07
N GLU A 205 5.86 2.44 -12.79
CA GLU A 205 6.75 1.42 -12.24
C GLU A 205 7.95 1.16 -13.18
N PRO A 206 9.03 0.49 -12.71
CA PRO A 206 10.18 0.14 -13.55
C PRO A 206 9.80 -0.62 -14.82
N ASP A 207 8.72 -1.40 -14.74
CA ASP A 207 8.03 -1.98 -15.89
C ASP A 207 6.67 -1.27 -16.09
N PRO A 208 6.50 -0.42 -17.14
CA PRO A 208 5.25 0.29 -17.38
C PRO A 208 4.02 -0.61 -17.53
N ARG A 209 4.20 -1.89 -17.86
CA ARG A 209 3.10 -2.85 -17.98
C ARG A 209 2.38 -3.09 -16.66
N ASP A 210 3.04 -2.92 -15.53
CA ASP A 210 2.43 -3.07 -14.21
C ASP A 210 1.30 -2.03 -14.00
N ASP A 211 1.46 -0.82 -14.55
CA ASP A 211 0.44 0.22 -14.55
C ASP A 211 -0.61 0.00 -15.66
N LEU A 212 -0.13 -0.27 -16.88
CA LEU A 212 -0.99 -0.38 -18.08
C LEU A 212 -1.87 -1.64 -18.11
N SER A 213 -1.54 -2.66 -17.32
CA SER A 213 -2.35 -3.87 -17.18
C SER A 213 -3.68 -3.62 -16.44
N GLY A 214 -3.80 -2.48 -15.76
CA GLY A 214 -4.96 -2.17 -14.92
C GLY A 214 -5.05 -2.99 -13.63
N ALA A 215 -4.08 -3.85 -13.33
CA ALA A 215 -4.12 -4.74 -12.16
C ALA A 215 -4.20 -3.96 -10.82
N ASP A 216 -3.56 -2.79 -10.73
CA ASP A 216 -3.68 -1.93 -9.55
C ASP A 216 -5.06 -1.30 -9.41
N VAL A 217 -5.66 -0.89 -10.54
CA VAL A 217 -7.03 -0.34 -10.58
C VAL A 217 -8.04 -1.41 -10.19
N ALA A 218 -7.91 -2.63 -10.72
CA ALA A 218 -8.76 -3.77 -10.34
C ALA A 218 -8.70 -4.06 -8.84
N ARG A 219 -7.50 -4.05 -8.22
CA ARG A 219 -7.36 -4.21 -6.77
C ARG A 219 -8.09 -3.12 -5.99
N LYS A 220 -7.97 -1.86 -6.42
CA LYS A 220 -8.67 -0.73 -5.76
C LYS A 220 -10.19 -0.84 -5.92
N ALA A 221 -10.67 -1.24 -7.10
CA ALA A 221 -12.09 -1.50 -7.35
C ALA A 221 -12.61 -2.65 -6.46
N LEU A 222 -11.85 -3.74 -6.33
CA LEU A 222 -12.19 -4.85 -5.44
C LEU A 222 -12.31 -4.39 -3.98
N ILE A 223 -11.35 -3.58 -3.49
CA ILE A 223 -11.39 -3.03 -2.13
C ILE A 223 -12.64 -2.17 -1.92
N LEU A 224 -12.99 -1.32 -2.89
CA LEU A 224 -14.20 -0.50 -2.83
C LEU A 224 -15.47 -1.35 -2.79
N ALA A 225 -15.59 -2.33 -3.69
CA ALA A 225 -16.74 -3.23 -3.75
C ALA A 225 -16.92 -4.02 -2.44
N ARG A 226 -15.84 -4.59 -1.90
CA ARG A 226 -15.85 -5.31 -0.62
C ARG A 226 -16.16 -4.38 0.55
N THR A 227 -15.67 -3.15 0.53
CA THR A 227 -16.01 -2.13 1.55
C THR A 227 -17.49 -1.75 1.51
N CYS A 228 -18.13 -1.79 0.33
CA CYS A 228 -19.58 -1.63 0.18
C CYS A 228 -20.39 -2.85 0.67
N GLY A 229 -19.74 -3.88 1.24
CA GLY A 229 -20.40 -5.10 1.70
C GLY A 229 -20.69 -6.12 0.60
N ILE A 230 -20.15 -5.95 -0.61
CA ILE A 230 -20.35 -6.89 -1.71
C ILE A 230 -19.32 -8.04 -1.59
N PRO A 231 -19.75 -9.32 -1.47
CA PRO A 231 -18.86 -10.47 -1.32
C PRO A 231 -18.24 -10.86 -2.66
N VAL A 232 -17.31 -10.04 -3.16
CA VAL A 232 -16.65 -10.23 -4.46
C VAL A 232 -15.37 -11.08 -4.28
N PRO A 233 -15.23 -12.23 -4.96
CA PRO A 233 -13.98 -12.98 -4.97
C PRO A 233 -12.92 -12.24 -5.79
N ALA A 234 -11.64 -12.53 -5.54
CA ALA A 234 -10.54 -11.75 -6.10
C ALA A 234 -10.47 -11.81 -7.64
N ASP A 235 -10.91 -12.91 -8.23
CA ASP A 235 -10.91 -13.18 -9.67
C ASP A 235 -12.14 -12.63 -10.42
N ALA A 236 -13.16 -12.13 -9.70
CA ALA A 236 -14.36 -11.57 -10.32
C ALA A 236 -14.16 -10.14 -10.88
N VAL A 237 -13.03 -9.48 -10.58
CA VAL A 237 -12.73 -8.15 -11.11
C VAL A 237 -11.81 -8.27 -12.31
N SER A 238 -12.33 -8.00 -13.50
CA SER A 238 -11.57 -7.94 -14.74
C SER A 238 -10.95 -6.55 -14.94
N ALA A 239 -9.69 -6.50 -15.37
CA ALA A 239 -9.07 -5.32 -15.94
C ALA A 239 -8.84 -5.53 -17.43
N GLU A 240 -9.07 -4.47 -18.20
CA GLU A 240 -8.67 -4.40 -19.59
C GLU A 240 -7.28 -3.75 -19.67
N SER A 241 -6.34 -4.46 -20.29
CA SER A 241 -4.97 -3.96 -20.47
C SER A 241 -4.91 -2.94 -21.59
N LEU A 242 -4.17 -1.86 -21.40
CA LEU A 242 -3.88 -0.85 -22.43
C LEU A 242 -2.72 -1.28 -23.35
N PHE A 243 -2.57 -2.59 -23.55
CA PHE A 243 -1.61 -3.18 -24.48
C PHE A 243 -2.07 -4.59 -24.86
N PRO A 244 -1.76 -5.05 -26.09
CA PRO A 244 -2.18 -6.36 -26.56
C PRO A 244 -1.39 -7.50 -25.89
N PRO A 245 -1.97 -8.72 -25.77
CA PRO A 245 -1.36 -9.84 -25.04
C PRO A 245 0.06 -10.22 -25.51
N GLN A 246 0.38 -9.99 -26.78
CA GLN A 246 1.69 -10.29 -27.38
C GLN A 246 2.83 -9.47 -26.75
N LEU A 247 2.51 -8.32 -26.14
CA LEU A 247 3.47 -7.46 -25.44
C LEU A 247 3.61 -7.79 -23.94
N ALA A 248 2.78 -8.68 -23.40
CA ALA A 248 2.80 -9.01 -21.97
C ALA A 248 4.11 -9.71 -21.54
N THR A 249 4.74 -10.48 -22.42
CA THR A 249 5.87 -11.35 -22.07
C THR A 249 7.22 -10.89 -22.62
N VAL A 250 7.28 -9.77 -23.37
CA VAL A 250 8.54 -9.27 -23.95
C VAL A 250 9.43 -8.60 -22.88
N SER A 251 10.66 -8.22 -23.23
CA SER A 251 11.48 -7.40 -22.33
C SER A 251 10.93 -5.97 -22.21
N VAL A 252 11.22 -5.25 -21.12
CA VAL A 252 10.81 -3.83 -20.97
C VAL A 252 11.35 -2.97 -22.12
N ALA A 253 12.59 -3.21 -22.55
CA ALA A 253 13.18 -2.48 -23.66
C ALA A 253 12.43 -2.74 -24.97
N GLU A 254 12.07 -4.00 -25.24
CA GLU A 254 11.27 -4.37 -26.41
C GLU A 254 9.85 -3.80 -26.33
N PHE A 255 9.23 -3.83 -25.15
CA PHE A 255 7.91 -3.22 -24.90
C PHE A 255 7.91 -1.74 -25.28
N LEU A 256 8.89 -0.96 -24.80
CA LEU A 256 9.00 0.47 -25.10
C LEU A 256 9.26 0.77 -26.58
N GLN A 257 9.95 -0.13 -27.29
CA GLN A 257 10.15 -0.03 -28.74
C GLN A 257 8.86 -0.32 -29.51
N ARG A 258 8.06 -1.28 -29.04
CA ARG A 258 6.82 -1.75 -29.67
C ARG A 258 5.55 -1.06 -29.16
N LEU A 259 5.67 0.02 -28.39
CA LEU A 259 4.53 0.85 -27.95
C LEU A 259 3.56 1.29 -29.07
N PRO A 260 3.98 1.55 -30.33
CA PRO A 260 3.03 1.84 -31.39
C PRO A 260 2.00 0.72 -31.63
N GLU A 261 2.35 -0.55 -31.40
CA GLU A 261 1.40 -1.67 -31.50
C GLU A 261 0.35 -1.64 -30.36
N ALA A 262 0.74 -1.11 -29.18
CA ALA A 262 -0.20 -0.91 -28.08
C ALA A 262 -1.16 0.27 -28.36
N GLU A 263 -0.67 1.31 -29.03
CA GLU A 263 -1.47 2.46 -29.42
C GLU A 263 -2.57 2.11 -30.42
N GLU A 264 -2.27 1.29 -31.43
CA GLU A 264 -3.28 0.77 -32.37
C GLU A 264 -4.41 0.03 -31.63
N SER A 265 -4.05 -0.82 -30.67
CA SER A 265 -5.02 -1.60 -29.88
C SER A 265 -5.89 -0.76 -28.93
N VAL A 266 -5.41 0.40 -28.46
CA VAL A 266 -6.15 1.26 -27.52
C VAL A 266 -7.10 2.21 -28.26
N MET A 267 -6.84 2.48 -29.54
CA MET A 267 -7.59 3.40 -30.37
C MET A 267 -8.68 2.73 -31.24
N GLU A 268 -8.72 1.40 -31.28
CA GLU A 268 -9.82 0.59 -31.86
C GLU A 268 -11.02 0.49 -30.91
#